data_AF-A0A7Y0D5E6-F1
#
_entry.id   AF-A0A7Y0D5E6-F1
#
_cell.length_a   1.000
_cell.length_b   1.000
_cell.length_c   1.000
_cell.angle_alpha   90.00
_cell.angle_beta   90.00
_cell.angle_gamma   90.00
#
_symmetry.space_group_name_H-M   'P 1'
#
loop_
_entity.id
_entity.type
_entity.pdbx_description
1 polymer ?
#
loop_
_entity_poly.entity_id
_entity_poly.type
_entity_poly.pdbx_seq_one_letter_code
_entity_poly.pdbx_strand_id
1 'polypeptide(L)'
;MVSLNICIDGTFTEDDRAAAIEKDVEELSTVFKDSDLDARPTNEHVFLRAVGRYTAYAIDLEYLWRWEIYLEADQLVQDGGSISLASATEAVDHVLAYFSARDINTICGTSDDLSP
;
A
#
# COMPACT_ATOMS: atom_id res chain seq x y z
N MET A 1 3.36 -8.68 -18.92
CA MET A 1 3.86 -8.99 -17.57
C MET A 1 5.34 -8.65 -17.59
N VAL A 2 5.70 -7.44 -17.15
CA VAL A 2 7.09 -6.97 -17.22
C VAL A 2 7.59 -6.85 -15.79
N SER A 3 8.49 -7.75 -15.40
CA SER A 3 9.26 -7.63 -14.16
C SER A 3 10.52 -6.83 -14.46
N LEU A 4 10.70 -5.70 -13.78
CA LEU A 4 11.97 -4.97 -13.78
C LEU A 4 12.83 -5.45 -12.61
N ASN A 5 13.87 -6.23 -12.94
CA ASN A 5 15.02 -6.45 -12.07
C ASN A 5 15.94 -5.24 -12.16
N ILE A 6 16.17 -4.54 -11.05
CA ILE A 6 17.23 -3.55 -10.95
C ILE A 6 18.42 -4.22 -10.27
N CYS A 7 19.45 -4.53 -11.07
CA CYS A 7 20.77 -4.84 -10.56
C CYS A 7 21.44 -3.53 -10.16
N ILE A 8 21.87 -3.39 -8.91
CA ILE A 8 22.72 -2.29 -8.47
C ILE A 8 24.12 -2.86 -8.28
N ASP A 9 25.00 -2.60 -9.25
CA ASP A 9 26.45 -2.72 -9.09
C ASP A 9 27.07 -1.43 -9.62
N GLY A 10 27.86 -0.75 -8.79
CA GLY A 10 28.67 0.38 -9.23
C GLY A 10 28.80 1.48 -8.20
N THR A 11 29.66 1.26 -7.21
CA THR A 11 30.24 2.29 -6.34
C THR A 11 30.84 3.44 -7.15
N PHE A 12 30.46 4.69 -6.92
CA PHE A 12 31.26 5.85 -7.34
C PHE A 12 31.05 7.08 -6.44
N THR A 13 31.92 7.13 -5.43
CA THR A 13 32.51 8.27 -4.68
C THR A 13 31.69 9.53 -4.34
N GLU A 14 31.81 9.92 -3.07
CA GLU A 14 30.84 10.65 -2.25
C GLU A 14 30.94 12.20 -2.19
N ASP A 15 31.75 12.92 -2.98
CA ASP A 15 32.15 14.29 -2.56
C ASP A 15 31.82 15.51 -3.44
N ASP A 16 31.10 15.44 -4.58
CA ASP A 16 30.95 16.64 -5.45
C ASP A 16 29.52 16.98 -5.95
N ARG A 17 28.44 16.65 -5.22
CA ARG A 17 27.04 16.98 -5.67
C ARG A 17 26.23 17.91 -4.76
N ALA A 18 26.84 18.58 -3.78
CA ALA A 18 26.10 19.36 -2.80
C ALA A 18 25.73 20.81 -3.19
N ALA A 19 26.20 21.37 -4.32
CA ALA A 19 26.08 22.82 -4.54
C ALA A 19 25.23 23.28 -5.75
N ALA A 20 24.56 22.39 -6.48
CA ALA A 20 23.85 22.77 -7.71
C ALA A 20 22.34 22.42 -7.74
N ILE A 21 21.78 21.86 -6.66
CA ILE A 21 20.36 21.42 -6.64
C ILE A 21 19.47 22.37 -5.82
N GLU A 22 20.02 23.17 -4.91
CA GLU A 22 19.19 24.04 -4.05
C GLU A 22 18.52 25.20 -4.80
N LYS A 23 19.14 25.73 -5.87
CA LYS A 23 18.60 26.92 -6.52
C LYS A 23 17.40 26.67 -7.42
N ASP A 24 17.33 25.50 -8.06
CA ASP A 24 16.24 25.18 -9.01
C ASP A 24 14.99 24.62 -8.31
N VAL A 25 15.11 24.18 -7.06
CA VAL A 25 13.98 23.64 -6.28
C VAL A 25 13.14 24.75 -5.65
N GLU A 26 13.73 25.90 -5.33
CA GLU A 26 13.04 26.98 -4.64
C GLU A 26 12.14 27.82 -5.59
N GLU A 27 12.59 28.10 -6.82
CA GLU A 27 11.76 28.81 -7.81
C GLU A 27 10.55 27.98 -8.29
N LEU A 28 10.70 26.65 -8.38
CA LEU A 28 9.57 25.76 -8.70
C LEU A 28 8.57 25.65 -7.54
N SER A 29 8.99 25.86 -6.28
CA SER A 29 8.08 25.91 -5.13
C SER A 29 7.13 27.11 -5.16
N THR A 30 7.58 28.24 -5.70
CA THR A 30 6.80 29.48 -5.73
C THR A 30 5.79 29.55 -6.87
N VAL A 31 6.02 28.86 -8.00
CA VAL A 31 5.12 28.89 -9.16
C VAL A 31 3.80 28.14 -8.92
N PHE A 32 3.79 27.13 -8.04
CA PHE A 32 2.59 26.35 -7.73
C PHE A 32 1.81 26.85 -6.50
N LYS A 33 2.17 28.00 -5.92
CA LYS A 33 1.54 28.53 -4.69
C LYS A 33 0.37 29.48 -4.91
N ASP A 34 0.14 29.95 -6.14
CA ASP A 34 -0.91 30.96 -6.44
C ASP A 34 -2.17 30.38 -7.11
N SER A 35 -2.41 29.07 -7.01
CA SER A 35 -3.73 28.51 -7.26
C SER A 35 -4.41 28.18 -5.94
N ASP A 36 -5.24 29.11 -5.46
CA ASP A 36 -6.29 28.91 -4.47
C ASP A 36 -7.33 27.89 -4.98
N LEU A 37 -6.91 26.64 -5.21
CA LEU A 37 -7.77 25.46 -5.29
C LEU A 37 -7.36 24.53 -4.15
N ASP A 38 -8.10 24.67 -3.06
CA ASP A 38 -8.37 23.69 -2.02
C ASP A 38 -7.18 22.95 -1.42
N ALA A 39 -6.95 23.20 -0.13
CA ALA A 39 -6.13 22.36 0.73
C ALA A 39 -6.42 20.88 0.44
N ARG A 40 -5.48 20.20 -0.23
CA ARG A 40 -5.59 18.79 -0.57
C ARG A 40 -6.02 18.02 0.68
N PRO A 41 -7.04 17.14 0.62
CA PRO A 41 -7.31 16.28 1.75
C PRO A 41 -6.02 15.52 2.04
N THR A 42 -5.57 15.58 3.29
CA THR A 42 -4.59 14.62 3.78
C THR A 42 -5.26 13.27 3.56
N ASN A 43 -4.82 12.52 2.54
CA ASN A 43 -5.31 11.17 2.23
C ASN A 43 -5.00 10.26 3.42
N GLU A 44 -5.77 10.42 4.50
CA GLU A 44 -5.62 9.75 5.76
C GLU A 44 -6.12 8.32 5.56
N HIS A 45 -5.27 7.36 5.89
CA HIS A 45 -5.65 5.96 5.86
C HIS A 45 -6.68 5.71 6.96
N VAL A 46 -7.94 5.55 6.56
CA VAL A 46 -9.03 5.14 7.43
C VAL A 46 -8.85 3.66 7.74
N PHE A 47 -8.63 3.32 9.00
CA PHE A 47 -8.63 1.93 9.44
C PHE A 47 -10.02 1.31 9.19
N LEU A 48 -10.05 0.21 8.43
CA LEU A 48 -11.28 -0.54 8.19
C LEU A 48 -11.42 -1.69 9.18
N ARG A 49 -10.41 -2.57 9.20
CA ARG A 49 -10.49 -3.82 9.96
C ARG A 49 -9.13 -4.47 10.21
N ALA A 50 -9.04 -5.28 11.27
CA ALA A 50 -7.96 -6.23 11.48
C ALA A 50 -8.52 -7.61 11.85
N VAL A 51 -8.00 -8.67 11.22
CA VAL A 51 -8.34 -10.07 11.50
C VAL A 51 -7.08 -10.91 11.46
N GLY A 52 -6.70 -11.49 12.60
CA GLY A 52 -5.47 -12.27 12.71
C GLY A 52 -4.24 -11.43 12.41
N ARG A 53 -3.49 -11.81 11.37
CA ARG A 53 -2.30 -11.08 10.89
C ARG A 53 -2.61 -10.06 9.80
N TYR A 54 -3.86 -9.98 9.35
CA TYR A 54 -4.27 -9.09 8.29
C TYR A 54 -4.83 -7.78 8.84
N THR A 55 -4.41 -6.67 8.25
CA THR A 55 -4.90 -5.32 8.58
C THR A 55 -5.30 -4.59 7.30
N ALA A 56 -6.45 -3.93 7.31
CA ALA A 56 -7.00 -3.26 6.15
C ALA A 56 -7.26 -1.77 6.40
N TYR A 57 -6.91 -0.96 5.40
CA TYR A 57 -7.10 0.49 5.38
C TYR A 57 -7.86 0.91 4.14
N ALA A 58 -8.44 2.11 4.19
CA ALA A 58 -9.04 2.77 3.04
C ALA A 58 -8.61 4.23 2.93
N ILE A 59 -8.60 4.72 1.70
CA ILE A 59 -8.24 6.08 1.33
C ILE A 59 -9.39 6.62 0.50
N ASP A 60 -9.91 7.78 0.88
CA ASP A 60 -10.86 8.51 0.06
C ASP A 60 -10.11 9.22 -1.08
N LEU A 61 -10.46 8.88 -2.32
CA LEU A 61 -9.93 9.54 -3.51
C LEU A 61 -10.94 10.53 -4.11
N GLU A 62 -11.99 10.91 -3.37
CA GLU A 62 -13.12 11.76 -3.76
C GLU A 62 -14.08 11.13 -4.79
N TYR A 63 -13.55 10.34 -5.74
CA TYR A 63 -14.33 9.63 -6.76
C TYR A 63 -14.46 8.12 -6.47
N LEU A 64 -13.67 7.60 -5.52
CA LEU A 64 -13.61 6.18 -5.18
C LEU A 64 -12.94 6.03 -3.81
N TRP A 65 -13.30 4.97 -3.09
CA TRP A 65 -12.57 4.50 -1.93
C TRP A 65 -11.59 3.42 -2.35
N ARG A 66 -10.29 3.71 -2.29
CA ARG A 66 -9.25 2.68 -2.47
C ARG A 66 -9.03 1.99 -1.14
N TRP A 67 -9.00 0.67 -1.11
CA TRP A 67 -8.68 -0.09 0.09
C TRP A 67 -7.49 -1.01 -0.14
N GLU A 68 -6.72 -1.23 0.92
CA GLU A 68 -5.45 -1.97 0.91
C GLU A 68 -5.44 -2.92 2.11
N ILE A 69 -5.02 -4.17 1.89
CA ILE A 69 -4.90 -5.20 2.93
C ILE A 69 -3.43 -5.58 3.05
N TYR A 70 -2.93 -5.52 4.28
CA TYR A 70 -1.56 -5.84 4.65
C TYR A 70 -1.51 -7.09 5.53
N LEU A 71 -0.51 -7.93 5.32
CA LEU A 71 -0.10 -9.00 6.21
C LEU A 71 1.05 -8.49 7.09
N GLU A 72 1.00 -8.75 8.39
CA GLU A 72 2.08 -8.40 9.34
C GLU A 72 2.50 -6.91 9.30
N ALA A 73 1.54 -6.05 8.92
CA ALA A 73 1.62 -4.58 8.86
C ALA A 73 2.47 -3.95 7.74
N ASP A 74 3.40 -4.66 7.11
CA ASP A 74 4.26 -4.08 6.05
C ASP A 74 4.08 -4.73 4.67
N GLN A 75 3.54 -5.94 4.59
CA GLN A 75 3.38 -6.65 3.34
C GLN A 75 2.00 -6.42 2.74
N LEU A 76 1.90 -5.59 1.71
CA LEU A 76 0.66 -5.45 0.93
C LEU A 76 0.33 -6.79 0.23
N VAL A 77 -0.83 -7.37 0.56
CA VAL A 77 -1.27 -8.65 -0.02
C VAL A 77 -2.39 -8.49 -1.05
N GLN A 78 -3.18 -7.43 -0.94
CA GLN A 78 -4.28 -7.14 -1.87
C GLN A 78 -4.63 -5.67 -1.82
N ASP A 79 -4.95 -5.08 -2.97
CA ASP A 79 -5.63 -3.79 -3.08
C ASP A 79 -6.92 -3.89 -3.89
N GLY A 80 -7.76 -2.86 -3.77
CA GLY A 80 -9.01 -2.76 -4.49
C GLY A 80 -9.68 -1.40 -4.35
N GLY A 81 -10.87 -1.29 -4.93
CA GLY A 81 -11.63 -0.06 -4.95
C GLY A 81 -13.13 -0.30 -4.80
N SER A 82 -13.79 0.61 -4.10
CA SER A 82 -15.22 0.57 -3.82
C SER A 82 -15.83 1.96 -3.95
N ILE A 83 -17.12 2.05 -4.30
CA ILE A 83 -17.79 3.34 -4.58
C ILE A 83 -18.04 4.14 -3.29
N SER A 84 -18.12 3.47 -2.14
CA SER A 84 -18.33 4.09 -0.83
C SER A 84 -17.51 3.39 0.25
N LEU A 85 -17.25 4.08 1.36
CA LEU A 85 -16.61 3.50 2.54
C LEU A 85 -17.34 2.24 3.03
N ALA A 86 -18.68 2.26 3.07
CA ALA A 86 -19.47 1.09 3.49
C ALA A 86 -19.23 -0.13 2.59
N SER A 87 -19.25 0.07 1.26
CA SER A 87 -18.93 -1.00 0.31
C SER A 87 -17.46 -1.41 0.32
N ALA A 88 -16.54 -0.54 0.75
CA ALA A 88 -15.14 -0.90 1.01
C ALA A 88 -15.04 -1.85 2.21
N THR A 89 -15.72 -1.56 3.32
CA THR A 89 -15.75 -2.42 4.51
C THR A 89 -16.31 -3.80 4.19
N GLU A 90 -17.44 -3.88 3.48
CA GLU A 90 -18.04 -5.16 3.08
C GLU A 90 -17.12 -5.97 2.14
N ALA A 91 -16.50 -5.31 1.15
CA ALA A 91 -15.57 -5.98 0.24
C ALA A 91 -14.36 -6.55 1.00
N VAL A 92 -13.77 -5.77 1.91
CA VAL A 92 -12.66 -6.21 2.76
C VAL A 92 -13.07 -7.39 3.65
N ASP A 93 -14.27 -7.36 4.25
CA ASP A 93 -14.76 -8.46 5.09
C ASP A 93 -14.82 -9.78 4.30
N HIS A 94 -15.27 -9.75 3.05
CA HIS A 94 -15.32 -10.92 2.18
C HIS A 94 -13.91 -11.45 1.86
N VAL A 95 -12.96 -10.56 1.55
CA VAL A 95 -11.58 -10.94 1.24
C VAL A 95 -10.87 -11.51 2.47
N LEU A 96 -11.05 -10.91 3.64
CA LEU A 96 -10.47 -11.39 4.90
C LEU A 96 -11.06 -12.73 5.32
N ALA A 97 -12.37 -12.96 5.10
CA ALA A 97 -12.98 -14.26 5.34
C ALA A 97 -12.35 -15.35 4.46
N TYR A 98 -12.10 -15.05 3.19
CA TYR A 98 -11.38 -15.96 2.28
C TYR A 98 -9.96 -16.25 2.75
N PHE A 99 -9.17 -15.22 3.11
CA PHE A 99 -7.81 -15.43 3.60
C PHE A 99 -7.76 -16.22 4.90
N SER A 100 -8.65 -15.92 5.84
CA SER A 100 -8.75 -16.65 7.10
C SER A 100 -9.07 -18.13 6.90
N ALA A 101 -9.99 -18.45 5.98
CA ALA A 101 -10.32 -19.83 5.63
C ALA A 101 -9.13 -20.57 4.98
N ARG A 102 -8.37 -19.88 4.14
CA ARG A 102 -7.19 -20.43 3.46
C ARG A 102 -6.03 -20.71 4.42
N ASP A 103 -5.82 -19.84 5.40
CA ASP A 103 -4.80 -20.02 6.43
C ASP A 103 -5.10 -21.25 7.31
N ILE A 104 -6.37 -21.43 7.71
CA ILE A 104 -6.82 -22.62 8.46
C ILE A 104 -6.52 -23.90 7.67
N ASN A 105 -6.80 -23.91 6.36
CA ASN A 105 -6.56 -25.09 5.53
C ASN A 105 -5.07 -25.40 5.35
N THR A 106 -4.22 -24.37 5.37
CA THR A 106 -2.76 -24.53 5.27
C THR A 106 -2.18 -25.15 6.55
N ILE A 107 -2.74 -24.81 7.72
CA ILE A 107 -2.33 -25.38 9.02
C ILE A 107 -2.82 -26.82 9.18
N CYS A 108 -4.00 -27.14 8.65
CA CYS A 108 -4.62 -28.47 8.78
C CYS A 108 -4.12 -29.50 7.73
N GLY A 109 -3.40 -29.06 6.69
CA GLY A 109 -2.98 -29.91 5.56
C GLY A 109 -1.62 -30.61 5.69
N THR A 110 -0.92 -30.54 6.84
CA THR A 110 0.43 -31.10 7.01
C THR A 110 0.49 -32.33 7.91
N SER A 111 -0.49 -33.22 7.79
CA SER A 111 -0.46 -34.52 8.47
C SER A 111 -1.03 -35.60 7.56
N ASP A 112 -0.45 -35.75 6.37
CA ASP A 112 -0.45 -37.05 5.70
C ASP A 112 0.92 -37.68 5.90
N ASP A 113 0.85 -38.74 6.69
CA ASP A 113 1.90 -39.49 7.32
C ASP A 113 2.91 -40.09 6.33
N LEU A 114 4.15 -40.04 6.78
CA LEU A 114 5.17 -41.02 6.46
C LEU A 114 4.61 -42.44 6.62
N SER A 115 4.89 -43.30 5.66
CA SER A 115 4.98 -44.74 5.92
C SER A 115 5.94 -45.42 4.93
N PRO A 116 6.54 -46.54 5.36
CA PRO A 116 7.98 -46.83 5.30
C PRO A 116 8.52 -47.37 3.98
#